data_AF-A0A7D5NYE2-F1
#
_entry.id   AF-A0A7D5NYE2-F1
#
_cell.length_a   1.000
_cell.length_b   1.000
_cell.length_c   1.000
_cell.angle_alpha   90.00
_cell.angle_beta   90.00
_cell.angle_gamma   90.00
#
_symmetry.space_group_name_H-M   'P 1'
#
loop_
_entity.id
_entity.type
_entity.pdbx_description
1 polymer ?
#
loop_
_entity_poly.entity_id
_entity_poly.type
_entity_poly.pdbx_seq_one_letter_code
_entity_poly.pdbx_strand_id
1 'polypeptide(L)'
;MLVRRIRSEGISHNSYFVGDGNEAAVIDPRRDIEEYLDIASANEMTIRYVLETHRNEDLVSGSTEIASATGAKVLHGGQTPFRYGHEVHDGQRIEIGRSVIVALHTPGHTPESFSYVLYDLRSPSYPLMVFCGDTIFPGDVGRTDFFGPNVRGRMAADLFDSITRKLLPLGAGTILLPAHGPGSLCGANIEEREETTIGTEMALNRMLKMSREDFISWKIKEELEISPIFARMEAVNLEGARPMGRIAPPHALLPKEVKHLIVKGAMVLDTRKPHHFAAAHVPGAINLGVDFIPVYAPYVLPADRPLVLVTDCPAQTSILQRHLLRIGYDNIVGVLKGSMELWLKGGNETSRLEPLSAKGLSSMLSKKEDVVLIDVRDMKEITSGTVPGAKMIHLGMLQSKIGELPKNKPIVTFCGSGFRGSCAASILLRNGFSKVMNLSGGFEAWTSSGFQMGK
;
A
#
# COMPACT_ATOMS: atom_id res chain seq x y z
N MET A 1 20.74 20.66 -11.36
CA MET A 1 20.06 19.35 -11.32
C MET A 1 19.82 18.93 -9.88
N LEU A 2 18.56 18.66 -9.56
CA LEU A 2 18.01 18.22 -8.29
C LEU A 2 17.27 16.91 -8.55
N VAL A 3 17.53 15.88 -7.74
CA VAL A 3 16.74 14.66 -7.72
C VAL A 3 16.34 14.38 -6.27
N ARG A 4 15.04 14.16 -6.04
CA ARG A 4 14.48 13.85 -4.72
C ARG A 4 13.56 12.64 -4.86
N ARG A 5 13.81 11.61 -4.06
CA ARG A 5 12.88 10.50 -3.84
C ARG A 5 11.87 10.92 -2.79
N ILE A 6 10.60 10.67 -3.06
CA ILE A 6 9.48 10.97 -2.16
C ILE A 6 8.79 9.65 -1.87
N ARG A 7 8.80 9.23 -0.61
CA ARG A 7 8.23 7.95 -0.18
C ARG A 7 6.77 8.09 0.20
N SER A 8 5.97 7.11 -0.18
CA SER A 8 4.61 6.96 0.29
C SER A 8 4.59 5.94 1.42
N GLU A 9 4.76 6.43 2.65
CA GLU A 9 4.73 5.59 3.85
C GLU A 9 3.51 4.65 3.85
N GLY A 10 3.76 3.39 4.20
CA GLY A 10 2.76 2.32 4.32
C GLY A 10 2.34 1.60 3.03
N ILE A 11 2.59 2.15 1.83
CA ILE A 11 2.40 1.45 0.54
C ILE A 11 3.75 1.02 -0.07
N SER A 12 4.85 1.55 0.48
CA SER A 12 6.21 1.29 -0.02
C SER A 12 6.44 1.74 -1.47
N HIS A 13 5.68 2.75 -1.90
CA HIS A 13 5.83 3.40 -3.20
C HIS A 13 6.80 4.59 -3.16
N ASN A 14 7.57 4.78 -4.23
CA ASN A 14 8.52 5.85 -4.45
C ASN A 14 8.12 6.68 -5.67
N SER A 15 7.95 7.97 -5.46
CA SER A 15 7.92 8.96 -6.52
C SER A 15 9.26 9.67 -6.63
N TYR A 16 9.51 10.32 -7.76
CA TYR A 16 10.74 11.08 -7.96
C TYR A 16 10.45 12.46 -8.50
N PHE A 17 11.01 13.48 -7.85
CA PHE A 17 11.08 14.84 -8.37
C PHE A 17 12.44 15.06 -9.02
N VAL A 18 12.45 15.46 -10.28
CA VAL A 18 13.66 15.74 -11.06
C VAL A 18 13.58 17.17 -11.57
N GLY A 19 14.54 18.03 -11.21
CA GLY A 19 14.57 19.42 -11.64
C GLY A 19 15.94 19.85 -12.15
N ASP A 20 15.97 20.71 -13.16
CA ASP A 20 17.19 21.43 -13.56
C ASP A 20 16.82 22.80 -14.15
N GLY A 21 17.60 23.82 -13.78
CA GLY A 21 17.20 25.20 -14.03
C GLY A 21 15.89 25.53 -13.30
N ASN A 22 14.93 26.10 -14.04
CA ASN A 22 13.59 26.46 -13.56
C ASN A 22 12.52 25.44 -14.00
N GLU A 23 12.90 24.25 -14.47
CA GLU A 23 11.98 23.22 -14.94
C GLU A 23 12.11 21.94 -14.11
N ALA A 24 11.00 21.23 -13.97
CA ALA A 24 10.96 19.95 -13.29
C ALA A 24 10.00 18.94 -13.96
N ALA A 25 10.26 17.67 -13.69
CA ALA A 25 9.37 16.54 -13.93
C ALA A 25 9.12 15.78 -12.63
N VAL A 26 7.94 15.19 -12.50
CA VAL A 26 7.62 14.24 -11.43
C VAL A 26 7.36 12.87 -12.04
N ILE A 27 7.99 11.82 -11.51
CA ILE A 27 7.80 10.44 -11.94
C ILE A 27 6.99 9.70 -10.89
N ASP A 28 5.94 9.00 -11.34
CA ASP A 28 4.98 8.23 -10.54
C ASP A 28 4.49 9.00 -9.30
N PRO A 29 3.80 10.15 -9.45
CA PRO A 29 3.35 10.93 -8.30
C PRO A 29 2.27 10.20 -7.49
N ARG A 30 2.35 10.32 -6.17
CA ARG A 30 1.23 10.01 -5.26
C ARG A 30 0.17 11.10 -5.31
N ARG A 31 -1.06 10.76 -4.91
CA ARG A 31 -2.23 11.64 -5.01
C ARG A 31 -2.18 12.94 -4.19
N ASP A 32 -1.56 12.92 -3.01
CA ASP A 32 -1.35 14.11 -2.18
C ASP A 32 -0.08 14.85 -2.63
N ILE A 33 -0.29 15.85 -3.48
CA ILE A 33 0.77 16.47 -4.30
C ILE A 33 1.53 17.62 -3.62
N GLU A 34 1.15 18.01 -2.40
CA GLU A 34 1.69 19.21 -1.75
C GLU A 34 3.22 19.19 -1.66
N GLU A 35 3.82 18.02 -1.39
CA GLU A 35 5.29 17.89 -1.30
C GLU A 35 5.99 18.19 -2.63
N TYR A 36 5.42 17.83 -3.78
CA TYR A 36 6.00 18.16 -5.08
C TYR A 36 5.91 19.66 -5.37
N LEU A 37 4.78 20.28 -5.02
CA LEU A 37 4.56 21.72 -5.20
C LEU A 37 5.49 22.54 -4.28
N ASP A 38 5.68 22.09 -3.04
CA ASP A 38 6.58 22.73 -2.07
C ASP A 38 8.05 22.64 -2.54
N ILE A 39 8.49 21.48 -3.06
CA ILE A 39 9.83 21.33 -3.63
C ILE A 39 10.00 22.26 -4.85
N ALA A 40 9.02 22.30 -5.75
CA ALA A 40 9.08 23.17 -6.92
C ALA A 40 9.16 24.65 -6.52
N SER A 41 8.29 25.09 -5.61
CA SER A 41 8.27 26.47 -5.13
C SER A 41 9.56 26.86 -4.41
N ALA A 42 10.10 25.98 -3.55
CA ALA A 42 11.33 26.26 -2.80
C ALA A 42 12.57 26.35 -3.68
N ASN A 43 12.52 25.81 -4.90
CA ASN A 43 13.63 25.82 -5.86
C ASN A 43 13.34 26.68 -7.11
N GLU A 44 12.28 27.50 -7.10
CA GLU A 44 11.89 28.37 -8.22
C GLU A 44 11.68 27.60 -9.54
N MET A 45 11.15 26.38 -9.44
CA MET A 45 10.92 25.48 -10.57
C MET A 45 9.44 25.42 -10.96
N THR A 46 9.18 25.17 -12.24
CA THR A 46 7.86 24.82 -12.77
C THR A 46 7.82 23.34 -13.12
N ILE A 47 6.87 22.60 -12.57
CA ILE A 47 6.64 21.20 -12.97
C ILE A 47 6.00 21.20 -14.37
N ARG A 48 6.80 20.81 -15.37
CA ARG A 48 6.41 20.78 -16.80
C ARG A 48 5.87 19.43 -17.23
N TYR A 49 6.36 18.35 -16.62
CA TYR A 49 6.00 16.99 -17.00
C TYR A 49 5.66 16.13 -15.79
N VAL A 50 4.74 15.21 -16.00
CA VAL A 50 4.52 14.07 -15.13
C VAL A 50 4.73 12.81 -15.96
N LEU A 51 5.55 11.89 -15.47
CA LEU A 51 5.92 10.67 -16.17
C LEU A 51 5.39 9.47 -15.36
N GLU A 52 4.46 8.72 -15.93
CA GLU A 52 4.02 7.46 -15.33
C GLU A 52 4.83 6.32 -15.93
N THR A 53 5.44 5.49 -15.08
CA THR A 53 6.15 4.29 -15.52
C THR A 53 5.16 3.22 -15.94
N HIS A 54 4.00 3.12 -15.31
CA HIS A 54 2.92 2.20 -15.64
C HIS A 54 1.61 2.63 -14.97
N ARG A 55 0.50 2.00 -15.34
CA ARG A 55 -0.77 2.15 -14.62
C ARG A 55 -0.69 1.45 -13.26
N ASN A 56 -0.32 2.18 -12.22
CA ASN A 56 -0.21 1.68 -10.84
C ASN A 56 -1.48 0.94 -10.36
N GLU A 57 -1.31 -0.20 -9.71
CA GLU A 57 -2.39 -1.03 -9.18
C GLU A 57 -2.66 -0.83 -7.68
N ASP A 58 -1.75 -0.22 -6.92
CA ASP A 58 -1.81 -0.20 -5.45
C ASP A 58 -2.10 1.18 -4.84
N LEU A 59 -2.08 2.23 -5.65
CA LEU A 59 -2.45 3.59 -5.27
C LEU A 59 -3.12 4.35 -6.41
N VAL A 60 -3.78 5.46 -6.06
CA VAL A 60 -4.32 6.43 -7.00
C VAL A 60 -3.21 7.39 -7.44
N SER A 61 -2.96 7.45 -8.74
CA SER A 61 -1.94 8.33 -9.34
C SER A 61 -2.26 9.81 -9.08
N GLY A 62 -1.23 10.59 -8.77
CA GLY A 62 -1.29 12.04 -8.62
C GLY A 62 -1.15 12.80 -9.93
N SER A 63 -1.07 12.13 -11.09
CA SER A 63 -0.75 12.80 -12.35
C SER A 63 -1.78 13.83 -12.78
N THR A 64 -3.07 13.49 -12.68
CA THR A 64 -4.16 14.42 -13.00
C THR A 64 -4.24 15.57 -12.00
N GLU A 65 -3.87 15.33 -10.74
CA GLU A 65 -3.81 16.35 -9.68
C GLU A 65 -2.70 17.38 -9.98
N ILE A 66 -1.49 16.93 -10.28
CA ILE A 66 -0.36 17.81 -10.66
C ILE A 66 -0.72 18.57 -11.95
N ALA A 67 -1.22 17.87 -12.98
CA ALA A 67 -1.60 18.51 -14.24
C ALA A 67 -2.67 19.60 -14.04
N SER A 68 -3.66 19.34 -13.19
CA SER A 68 -4.69 20.32 -12.82
C SER A 68 -4.10 21.54 -12.08
N ALA A 69 -3.13 21.32 -11.19
CA ALA A 69 -2.52 22.37 -10.39
C ALA A 69 -1.48 23.22 -11.16
N THR A 70 -0.74 22.63 -12.11
CA THR A 70 0.43 23.27 -12.73
C THR A 70 0.35 23.41 -14.26
N GLY A 71 -0.58 22.73 -14.91
CA GLY A 71 -0.61 22.59 -16.37
C GLY A 71 0.47 21.64 -16.92
N ALA A 72 1.09 20.81 -16.07
CA ALA A 72 2.08 19.83 -16.51
C ALA A 72 1.50 18.85 -17.54
N LYS A 73 2.33 18.46 -18.51
CA LYS A 73 1.99 17.41 -19.48
C LYS A 73 2.21 16.04 -18.86
N VAL A 74 1.16 15.23 -18.78
CA VAL A 74 1.25 13.83 -18.33
C VAL A 74 1.64 12.94 -19.51
N LEU A 75 2.64 12.08 -19.31
CA LEU A 75 3.16 11.11 -20.26
C LEU A 75 3.10 9.70 -19.67
N HIS A 76 2.60 8.73 -20.43
CA HIS A 76 2.49 7.31 -20.07
C HIS A 76 2.63 6.41 -21.31
N GLY A 77 2.70 5.09 -21.15
CA GLY A 77 2.74 4.15 -22.27
C GLY A 77 1.40 4.02 -23.02
N GLY A 78 1.44 3.57 -24.28
CA GLY A 78 0.27 3.51 -25.18
C GLY A 78 -0.44 2.15 -25.28
N GLN A 79 0.07 1.10 -24.64
CA GLN A 79 -0.50 -0.26 -24.73
C GLN A 79 -1.73 -0.46 -23.83
N THR A 80 -2.10 0.57 -23.06
CA THR A 80 -3.18 0.56 -22.08
C THR A 80 -4.07 1.80 -22.29
N PRO A 81 -5.41 1.69 -22.20
CA PRO A 81 -6.34 2.70 -22.71
C PRO A 81 -6.58 3.87 -21.72
N PHE A 82 -5.55 4.63 -21.39
CA PHE A 82 -5.69 5.84 -20.57
C PHE A 82 -6.63 6.86 -21.23
N ARG A 83 -7.46 7.53 -20.41
CA ARG A 83 -8.42 8.57 -20.83
C ARG A 83 -7.90 10.00 -20.62
N TYR A 84 -6.69 10.14 -20.10
CA TYR A 84 -5.99 11.40 -19.87
C TYR A 84 -4.55 11.29 -20.38
N GLY A 85 -3.83 12.41 -20.39
CA GLY A 85 -2.41 12.42 -20.73
C GLY A 85 -2.12 12.17 -22.20
N HIS A 86 -0.87 11.83 -22.49
CA HIS A 86 -0.38 11.57 -23.84
C HIS A 86 0.56 10.36 -23.84
N GLU A 87 0.48 9.58 -24.91
CA GLU A 87 1.39 8.46 -25.11
C GLU A 87 2.83 8.93 -25.31
N VAL A 88 3.76 8.22 -24.69
CA VAL A 88 5.20 8.32 -24.93
C VAL A 88 5.65 7.19 -25.85
N HIS A 89 6.66 7.45 -26.68
CA HIS A 89 7.24 6.45 -27.57
C HIS A 89 8.64 6.01 -27.12
N ASP A 90 9.04 4.79 -27.48
CA ASP A 90 10.37 4.26 -27.18
C ASP A 90 11.47 5.16 -27.78
N GLY A 91 12.45 5.53 -26.96
CA GLY A 91 13.53 6.46 -27.32
C GLY A 91 13.14 7.94 -27.30
N GLN A 92 11.89 8.30 -26.94
CA GLN A 92 11.47 9.69 -26.88
C GLN A 92 12.29 10.47 -25.83
N ARG A 93 12.75 11.66 -26.23
CA ARG A 93 13.53 12.57 -25.39
C ARG A 93 12.63 13.65 -24.81
N ILE A 94 12.76 13.88 -23.51
CA ILE A 94 12.02 14.88 -22.73
C ILE A 94 13.06 15.78 -22.05
N GLU A 95 13.13 17.03 -22.47
CA GLU A 95 14.10 17.99 -21.95
C GLU A 95 13.55 18.69 -20.70
N ILE A 96 14.41 18.83 -19.68
CA ILE A 96 14.15 19.53 -18.41
C ILE A 96 15.37 20.39 -18.12
N GLY A 97 15.31 21.68 -18.42
CA GLY A 97 16.48 22.56 -18.29
C GLY A 97 17.68 22.06 -19.12
N ARG A 98 18.77 21.62 -18.46
CA ARG A 98 19.95 21.03 -19.13
C ARG A 98 20.07 19.53 -18.91
N SER A 99 19.02 18.89 -18.43
CA SER A 99 18.90 17.45 -18.33
C SER A 99 17.97 16.93 -19.42
N VAL A 100 18.19 15.68 -19.82
CA VAL A 100 17.27 14.99 -20.73
C VAL A 100 16.87 13.65 -20.13
N ILE A 101 15.56 13.38 -20.15
CA ILE A 101 14.98 12.10 -19.80
C ILE A 101 14.66 11.37 -21.10
N VAL A 102 15.11 10.12 -21.23
CA VAL A 102 14.81 9.25 -22.37
C VAL A 102 13.87 8.15 -21.92
N ALA A 103 12.72 8.02 -22.59
CA ALA A 103 11.74 6.98 -22.33
C ALA A 103 12.15 5.66 -23.00
N LEU A 104 12.21 4.57 -22.23
CA LEU A 104 12.46 3.21 -22.73
C LEU A 104 11.23 2.35 -22.45
N HIS A 105 10.60 1.80 -23.48
CA HIS A 105 9.47 0.88 -23.33
C HIS A 105 9.97 -0.43 -22.73
N THR A 106 9.58 -0.74 -21.51
CA THR A 106 10.05 -1.90 -20.73
C THR A 106 8.87 -2.76 -20.26
N PRO A 107 8.11 -3.37 -21.20
CA PRO A 107 6.97 -4.21 -20.85
C PRO A 107 7.41 -5.40 -19.99
N GLY A 108 6.52 -5.84 -19.13
CA GLY A 108 6.74 -7.04 -18.32
C GLY A 108 5.90 -7.06 -17.06
N HIS A 109 6.00 -6.01 -16.25
CA HIS A 109 5.07 -5.82 -15.14
C HIS A 109 3.67 -5.49 -15.67
N THR A 110 3.59 -4.48 -16.54
CA THR A 110 2.43 -4.17 -17.36
C THR A 110 2.85 -4.06 -18.84
N PRO A 111 1.92 -4.19 -19.81
CA PRO A 111 2.24 -4.10 -21.23
C PRO A 111 2.71 -2.70 -21.65
N GLU A 112 2.24 -1.66 -20.97
CA GLU A 112 2.59 -0.27 -21.23
C GLU A 112 3.80 0.22 -20.44
N SER A 113 4.43 -0.61 -19.61
CA SER A 113 5.51 -0.18 -18.71
C SER A 113 6.64 0.54 -19.47
N PHE A 114 7.08 1.68 -18.94
CA PHE A 114 8.25 2.45 -19.36
C PHE A 114 9.23 2.62 -18.20
N SER A 115 10.51 2.72 -18.54
CA SER A 115 11.57 3.19 -17.67
C SER A 115 12.14 4.49 -18.22
N TYR A 116 12.46 5.45 -17.35
CA TYR A 116 12.91 6.78 -17.75
C TYR A 116 14.37 6.98 -17.38
N VAL A 117 15.24 7.20 -18.35
CA VAL A 117 16.69 7.32 -18.14
C VAL A 117 17.10 8.80 -18.13
N LEU A 118 17.73 9.25 -17.06
CA LEU A 118 18.20 10.61 -16.92
C LEU A 118 19.66 10.75 -17.37
N TYR A 119 19.89 11.72 -18.24
CA TYR A 119 21.21 12.14 -18.69
C TYR A 119 21.43 13.63 -18.38
N ASP A 120 22.69 14.00 -18.17
CA ASP A 120 23.14 15.39 -18.21
C ASP A 120 23.57 15.73 -19.63
N LEU A 121 23.10 16.85 -20.20
CA LEU A 121 23.47 17.25 -21.57
C LEU A 121 24.98 17.50 -21.75
N ARG A 122 25.73 17.70 -20.67
CA ARG A 122 27.19 17.80 -20.69
C ARG A 122 27.89 16.44 -20.90
N SER A 123 27.18 15.35 -20.59
CA SER A 123 27.66 13.97 -20.70
C SER A 123 26.59 13.08 -21.33
N PRO A 124 26.15 13.35 -22.57
CA PRO A 124 24.97 12.74 -23.17
C PRO A 124 25.09 11.23 -23.41
N SER A 125 26.32 10.69 -23.41
CA SER A 125 26.59 9.26 -23.58
C SER A 125 26.61 8.48 -22.25
N TYR A 126 26.49 9.15 -21.11
CA TYR A 126 26.60 8.53 -19.79
C TYR A 126 25.26 8.64 -19.02
N PRO A 127 24.47 7.55 -18.94
CA PRO A 127 23.25 7.56 -18.14
C PRO A 127 23.60 7.70 -16.67
N LEU A 128 22.93 8.63 -15.98
CA LEU A 128 23.17 8.85 -14.55
C LEU A 128 22.33 7.90 -13.69
N MET A 129 21.05 7.82 -14.03
CA MET A 129 20.07 7.02 -13.30
C MET A 129 18.92 6.62 -14.21
N VAL A 130 18.24 5.55 -13.85
CA VAL A 130 17.02 5.09 -14.50
C VAL A 130 15.91 4.93 -13.48
N PHE A 131 14.79 5.60 -13.72
CA PHE A 131 13.54 5.40 -13.01
C PHE A 131 12.85 4.20 -13.64
N CYS A 132 13.02 3.02 -13.03
CA CYS A 132 12.68 1.75 -13.65
C CYS A 132 11.27 1.24 -13.32
N GLY A 133 10.44 2.06 -12.68
CA GLY A 133 9.10 1.67 -12.26
C GLY A 133 9.14 0.35 -11.50
N ASP A 134 8.27 -0.56 -11.89
CA ASP A 134 8.19 -1.91 -11.35
C ASP A 134 8.86 -2.96 -12.24
N THR A 135 9.83 -2.56 -13.08
CA THR A 135 10.59 -3.51 -13.91
C THR A 135 11.66 -4.26 -13.09
N ILE A 136 12.52 -3.54 -12.34
CA ILE A 136 13.61 -4.11 -11.52
C ILE A 136 13.57 -3.48 -10.12
N PHE A 137 13.78 -4.30 -9.10
CA PHE A 137 13.92 -3.88 -7.70
C PHE A 137 15.25 -4.35 -7.10
N PRO A 138 15.67 -3.82 -5.94
CA PRO A 138 16.72 -4.42 -5.15
C PRO A 138 16.43 -5.90 -4.84
N GLY A 139 17.21 -6.81 -5.42
CA GLY A 139 17.11 -8.25 -5.22
C GLY A 139 15.93 -8.95 -5.90
N ASP A 140 15.07 -8.22 -6.62
CA ASP A 140 13.86 -8.78 -7.25
C ASP A 140 13.50 -8.08 -8.57
N VAL A 141 12.41 -8.50 -9.21
CA VAL A 141 11.85 -7.89 -10.43
C VAL A 141 10.32 -7.83 -10.33
N GLY A 142 9.69 -7.03 -11.19
CA GLY A 142 8.23 -6.93 -11.27
C GLY A 142 7.51 -8.27 -11.34
N ARG A 143 6.36 -8.38 -10.67
CA ARG A 143 5.41 -9.48 -10.90
C ARG A 143 4.82 -9.43 -12.31
N THR A 144 4.38 -10.58 -12.83
CA THR A 144 3.94 -10.74 -14.25
C THR A 144 2.57 -11.40 -14.40
N ASP A 145 1.85 -11.51 -13.29
CA ASP A 145 0.71 -12.40 -13.12
C ASP A 145 -0.67 -11.73 -13.19
N PHE A 146 -0.73 -10.42 -13.36
CA PHE A 146 -2.00 -9.66 -13.42
C PHE A 146 -2.94 -10.09 -14.55
N PHE A 147 -2.41 -10.46 -15.71
CA PHE A 147 -3.20 -10.75 -16.92
C PHE A 147 -3.58 -12.23 -17.07
N GLY A 148 -3.48 -13.01 -15.98
CA GLY A 148 -3.86 -14.41 -15.94
C GLY A 148 -2.84 -15.37 -16.58
N PRO A 149 -3.09 -16.69 -16.46
CA PRO A 149 -2.09 -17.72 -16.77
C PRO A 149 -1.70 -17.78 -18.25
N ASN A 150 -2.62 -17.44 -19.16
CA ASN A 150 -2.37 -17.48 -20.61
C ASN A 150 -1.43 -16.37 -21.09
N VAL A 151 -1.32 -15.27 -20.34
CA VAL A 151 -0.53 -14.08 -20.72
C VAL A 151 0.76 -14.00 -19.89
N ARG A 152 0.77 -14.56 -18.67
CA ARG A 152 1.90 -14.57 -17.73
C ARG A 152 3.24 -14.97 -18.35
N GLY A 153 3.27 -16.05 -19.15
CA GLY A 153 4.50 -16.50 -19.82
C GLY A 153 5.06 -15.48 -20.81
N ARG A 154 4.18 -14.74 -21.51
CA ARG A 154 4.58 -13.65 -22.41
C ARG A 154 5.09 -12.45 -21.63
N MET A 155 4.39 -12.04 -20.58
CA MET A 155 4.82 -10.94 -19.70
C MET A 155 6.18 -11.22 -19.06
N ALA A 156 6.44 -12.46 -18.65
CA ALA A 156 7.76 -12.85 -18.14
C ALA A 156 8.85 -12.79 -19.21
N ALA A 157 8.54 -13.22 -20.43
CA ALA A 157 9.45 -13.08 -21.58
C ALA A 157 9.76 -11.61 -21.88
N ASP A 158 8.73 -10.76 -21.92
CA ASP A 158 8.85 -9.32 -22.16
C ASP A 158 9.67 -8.65 -21.04
N LEU A 159 9.43 -9.01 -19.77
CA LEU A 159 10.21 -8.52 -18.64
C LEU A 159 11.69 -8.86 -18.78
N PHE A 160 12.00 -10.11 -19.11
CA PHE A 160 13.38 -10.55 -19.32
C PHE A 160 14.06 -9.78 -20.46
N ASP A 161 13.37 -9.62 -21.59
CA ASP A 161 13.90 -8.91 -22.75
C ASP A 161 14.07 -7.40 -22.48
N SER A 162 13.14 -6.78 -21.74
CA SER A 162 13.24 -5.39 -21.27
C SER A 162 14.47 -5.17 -20.41
N ILE A 163 14.69 -6.06 -19.43
CA ILE A 163 15.85 -5.96 -18.54
C ILE A 163 17.14 -6.15 -19.31
N THR A 164 17.27 -7.27 -20.03
CA THR A 164 18.54 -7.68 -20.66
C THR A 164 18.94 -6.83 -21.86
N ARG A 165 17.97 -6.34 -22.65
CA ARG A 165 18.25 -5.59 -23.89
C ARG A 165 18.18 -4.09 -23.74
N LYS A 166 17.48 -3.56 -22.73
CA LYS A 166 17.32 -2.10 -22.55
C LYS A 166 17.95 -1.57 -21.28
N LEU A 167 17.75 -2.24 -20.14
CA LEU A 167 18.25 -1.74 -18.86
C LEU A 167 19.72 -2.09 -18.63
N LEU A 168 20.10 -3.38 -18.67
CA LEU A 168 21.50 -3.78 -18.43
C LEU A 168 22.53 -3.04 -19.31
N PRO A 169 22.26 -2.77 -20.61
CA PRO A 169 23.18 -2.02 -21.47
C PRO A 169 23.42 -0.55 -21.08
N LEU A 170 22.62 0.03 -20.17
CA LEU A 170 22.88 1.36 -19.61
C LEU A 170 24.20 1.40 -18.81
N GLY A 171 24.67 0.24 -18.35
CA GLY A 171 25.99 0.09 -17.75
C GLY A 171 25.96 0.12 -16.23
N ALA A 172 26.96 -0.56 -15.64
CA ALA A 172 27.00 -0.93 -14.23
C ALA A 172 26.93 0.25 -13.23
N GLY A 173 27.36 1.45 -13.65
CA GLY A 173 27.35 2.65 -12.81
C GLY A 173 25.99 3.36 -12.72
N THR A 174 25.02 2.99 -13.56
CA THR A 174 23.69 3.64 -13.57
C THR A 174 22.93 3.33 -12.29
N ILE A 175 22.46 4.37 -11.59
CA ILE A 175 21.63 4.23 -10.40
C ILE A 175 20.24 3.72 -10.79
N LEU A 176 19.73 2.71 -10.08
CA LEU A 176 18.40 2.16 -10.28
C LEU A 176 17.42 2.77 -9.28
N LEU A 177 16.31 3.31 -9.77
CA LEU A 177 15.31 4.02 -9.00
C LEU A 177 13.91 3.40 -9.25
N PRO A 178 13.51 2.37 -8.48
CA PRO A 178 12.24 1.69 -8.66
C PRO A 178 11.04 2.45 -8.09
N ALA A 179 9.85 2.23 -8.64
CA ALA A 179 8.61 2.77 -8.09
C ALA A 179 8.21 2.12 -6.75
N HIS A 180 8.77 0.97 -6.39
CA HIS A 180 8.49 0.30 -5.11
C HIS A 180 9.73 -0.15 -4.33
N GLY A 181 9.55 -0.26 -3.01
CA GLY A 181 10.52 -0.73 -2.04
C GLY A 181 10.02 -1.92 -1.19
N PRO A 182 10.74 -2.28 -0.12
CA PRO A 182 10.42 -3.40 0.76
C PRO A 182 8.98 -3.36 1.26
N GLY A 183 8.29 -4.51 1.22
CA GLY A 183 6.92 -4.65 1.69
C GLY A 183 5.83 -4.32 0.67
N SER A 184 6.17 -3.85 -0.53
CA SER A 184 5.18 -3.70 -1.62
C SER A 184 4.68 -5.06 -2.13
N LEU A 185 3.42 -5.09 -2.57
CA LEU A 185 2.77 -6.25 -3.21
C LEU A 185 3.10 -6.38 -4.72
N CYS A 186 3.84 -5.41 -5.29
CA CYS A 186 4.27 -5.42 -6.69
C CYS A 186 5.51 -6.29 -6.95
N GLY A 187 6.25 -6.65 -5.89
CA GLY A 187 7.36 -7.59 -5.90
C GLY A 187 7.17 -8.72 -4.89
N ALA A 188 7.90 -9.83 -5.05
CA ALA A 188 7.78 -10.99 -4.18
C ALA A 188 8.57 -10.82 -2.87
N ASN A 189 9.82 -10.35 -2.98
CA ASN A 189 10.75 -10.12 -1.88
C ASN A 189 11.74 -8.99 -2.21
N ILE A 190 11.26 -7.76 -2.28
CA ILE A 190 12.11 -6.59 -2.46
C ILE A 190 13.00 -6.43 -1.22
N GLU A 191 14.33 -6.42 -1.42
CA GLU A 191 15.29 -6.33 -0.32
C GLU A 191 15.30 -4.94 0.34
N GLU A 192 15.56 -4.91 1.65
CA GLU A 192 15.73 -3.68 2.46
C GLU A 192 17.00 -2.91 2.11
N ARG A 193 16.98 -2.30 0.93
CA ARG A 193 18.08 -1.49 0.42
C ARG A 193 17.55 -0.26 -0.28
N GLU A 194 17.99 0.90 0.19
CA GLU A 194 17.49 2.16 -0.33
C GLU A 194 18.10 2.52 -1.69
N GLU A 195 19.37 2.17 -1.91
CA GLU A 195 20.09 2.52 -3.13
C GLU A 195 20.66 1.27 -3.78
N THR A 196 20.53 1.16 -5.10
CA THR A 196 21.20 0.12 -5.88
C THR A 196 21.58 0.64 -7.26
N THR A 197 22.42 -0.11 -7.97
CA THR A 197 22.86 0.19 -9.33
C THR A 197 22.67 -1.03 -10.20
N ILE A 198 22.72 -0.83 -11.52
CA ILE A 198 22.67 -1.95 -12.47
C ILE A 198 23.79 -2.97 -12.17
N GLY A 199 25.00 -2.51 -11.86
CA GLY A 199 26.12 -3.40 -11.55
C GLY A 199 25.89 -4.21 -10.28
N THR A 200 25.30 -3.58 -9.26
CA THR A 200 24.94 -4.25 -8.01
C THR A 200 23.86 -5.30 -8.23
N GLU A 201 22.81 -5.00 -8.99
CA GLU A 201 21.75 -5.98 -9.29
C GLU A 201 22.28 -7.11 -10.18
N MET A 202 23.12 -6.84 -11.18
CA MET A 202 23.78 -7.91 -11.95
C MET A 202 24.60 -8.86 -11.04
N ALA A 203 25.25 -8.31 -10.01
CA ALA A 203 26.06 -9.08 -9.08
C ALA A 203 25.24 -9.87 -8.05
N LEU A 204 24.10 -9.35 -7.60
CA LEU A 204 23.37 -9.88 -6.43
C LEU A 204 22.00 -10.47 -6.77
N ASN A 205 21.27 -9.87 -7.70
CA ASN A 205 19.92 -10.29 -8.06
C ASN A 205 19.95 -11.63 -8.78
N ARG A 206 19.43 -12.67 -8.12
CA ARG A 206 19.45 -14.04 -8.66
C ARG A 206 18.71 -14.15 -9.99
N MET A 207 17.65 -13.35 -10.20
CA MET A 207 16.82 -13.44 -11.40
C MET A 207 17.56 -12.93 -12.63
N LEU A 208 18.48 -11.99 -12.46
CA LEU A 208 19.31 -11.46 -13.55
C LEU A 208 20.44 -12.41 -13.99
N LYS A 209 20.63 -13.52 -13.27
CA LYS A 209 21.60 -14.57 -13.58
C LYS A 209 20.98 -15.80 -14.26
N MET A 210 19.65 -15.83 -14.36
CA MET A 210 18.93 -16.94 -14.96
C MET A 210 19.03 -16.90 -16.49
N SER A 211 18.94 -18.08 -17.11
CA SER A 211 18.60 -18.15 -18.53
C SER A 211 17.19 -17.59 -18.77
N ARG A 212 16.87 -17.23 -20.01
CA ARG A 212 15.53 -16.74 -20.36
C ARG A 212 14.46 -17.78 -20.05
N GLU A 213 14.74 -19.05 -20.34
CA GLU A 213 13.84 -20.18 -20.11
C GLU A 213 13.61 -20.44 -18.62
N ASP A 214 14.66 -20.38 -17.80
CA ASP A 214 14.57 -20.56 -16.34
C ASP A 214 13.81 -19.40 -15.70
N PHE A 215 14.06 -18.16 -16.15
CA PHE A 215 13.35 -16.98 -15.67
C PHE A 215 11.85 -17.07 -15.93
N ILE A 216 11.45 -17.41 -17.17
CA ILE A 216 10.03 -17.57 -17.53
C ILE A 216 9.40 -18.70 -16.71
N SER A 217 10.11 -19.84 -16.59
CA SER A 217 9.64 -20.99 -15.80
C SER A 217 9.46 -20.65 -14.32
N TRP A 218 10.31 -19.78 -13.77
CA TRP A 218 10.19 -19.26 -12.42
C TRP A 218 8.96 -18.38 -12.28
N LYS A 219 8.82 -17.34 -13.11
CA LYS A 219 7.73 -16.35 -13.02
C LYS A 219 6.35 -16.96 -13.30
N ILE A 220 6.25 -17.99 -14.15
CA ILE A 220 4.98 -18.69 -14.37
C ILE A 220 4.46 -19.35 -13.08
N LYS A 221 5.36 -19.89 -12.25
CA LYS A 221 5.03 -20.57 -10.99
C LYS A 221 4.84 -19.62 -9.81
N GLU A 222 5.12 -18.34 -10.00
CA GLU A 222 4.93 -17.32 -8.99
C GLU A 222 3.44 -17.04 -8.79
N GLU A 223 2.99 -17.12 -7.54
CA GLU A 223 1.64 -16.78 -7.13
C GLU A 223 1.75 -15.79 -5.98
N LEU A 224 1.38 -14.54 -6.26
CA LEU A 224 1.36 -13.47 -5.27
C LEU A 224 -0.09 -13.08 -4.97
N GLU A 225 -0.34 -12.68 -3.73
CA GLU A 225 -1.65 -12.16 -3.33
C GLU A 225 -2.03 -10.96 -4.21
N ILE A 226 -3.29 -10.92 -4.65
CA ILE A 226 -3.87 -9.80 -5.38
C ILE A 226 -4.81 -9.08 -4.42
N SER A 227 -4.50 -7.82 -4.12
CA SER A 227 -5.34 -7.02 -3.23
C SER A 227 -6.69 -6.71 -3.88
N PRO A 228 -7.81 -6.74 -3.13
CA PRO A 228 -9.13 -6.35 -3.63
C PRO A 228 -9.19 -4.94 -4.22
N ILE A 229 -8.26 -4.05 -3.86
CA ILE A 229 -8.23 -2.68 -4.38
C ILE A 229 -7.67 -2.60 -5.80
N PHE A 230 -6.90 -3.59 -6.28
CA PHE A 230 -6.14 -3.46 -7.53
C PHE A 230 -7.03 -3.16 -8.73
N ALA A 231 -8.09 -3.95 -8.93
CA ALA A 231 -9.04 -3.71 -10.01
C ALA A 231 -9.69 -2.31 -9.95
N ARG A 232 -9.87 -1.75 -8.75
CA ARG A 232 -10.38 -0.39 -8.57
C ARG A 232 -9.32 0.66 -8.91
N MET A 233 -8.08 0.49 -8.48
CA MET A 233 -6.98 1.41 -8.81
C MET A 233 -6.70 1.39 -10.30
N GLU A 234 -6.69 0.21 -10.94
CA GLU A 234 -6.59 0.09 -12.40
C GLU A 234 -7.66 0.93 -13.10
N ALA A 235 -8.93 0.80 -12.69
CA ALA A 235 -10.02 1.57 -13.28
C ALA A 235 -9.85 3.08 -13.07
N VAL A 236 -9.49 3.50 -11.85
CA VAL A 236 -9.29 4.92 -11.51
C VAL A 236 -8.10 5.51 -12.27
N ASN A 237 -7.00 4.78 -12.38
CA ASN A 237 -5.78 5.22 -13.04
C ASN A 237 -5.85 5.07 -14.56
N LEU A 238 -6.86 4.39 -15.11
CA LEU A 238 -7.18 4.44 -16.54
C LEU A 238 -8.02 5.67 -16.88
N GLU A 239 -9.04 5.95 -16.07
CA GLU A 239 -9.93 7.09 -16.30
C GLU A 239 -9.25 8.43 -15.99
N GLY A 240 -8.30 8.42 -15.06
CA GLY A 240 -7.71 9.62 -14.48
C GLY A 240 -8.48 10.03 -13.25
N ALA A 241 -7.80 9.99 -12.10
CA ALA A 241 -8.41 10.35 -10.84
C ALA A 241 -8.94 11.79 -10.87
N ARG A 242 -10.12 12.02 -10.30
CA ARG A 242 -10.65 13.37 -10.16
C ARG A 242 -9.73 14.19 -9.24
N PRO A 243 -9.24 15.37 -9.69
CA PRO A 243 -8.46 16.26 -8.84
C PRO A 243 -9.25 16.68 -7.59
N MET A 244 -8.62 16.56 -6.43
CA MET A 244 -9.14 16.92 -5.11
C MET A 244 -8.88 18.39 -4.78
N GLY A 245 -7.86 18.99 -5.40
CA GLY A 245 -7.29 20.26 -4.99
C GLY A 245 -6.59 20.15 -3.64
N ARG A 246 -6.57 21.25 -2.89
CA ARG A 246 -5.94 21.29 -1.56
C ARG A 246 -6.68 20.37 -0.59
N ILE A 247 -5.95 19.46 0.07
CA ILE A 247 -6.52 18.55 1.07
C ILE A 247 -6.91 19.35 2.32
N ALA A 248 -8.21 19.56 2.50
CA ALA A 248 -8.75 20.18 3.71
C ALA A 248 -8.85 19.15 4.86
N PRO A 249 -8.61 19.56 6.12
CA PRO A 249 -8.86 18.70 7.27
C PRO A 249 -10.32 18.23 7.32
N PRO A 250 -10.61 17.00 7.77
CA PRO A 250 -11.98 16.51 7.86
C PRO A 250 -12.80 17.33 8.86
N HIS A 251 -14.09 17.50 8.57
CA HIS A 251 -15.00 18.22 9.48
C HIS A 251 -15.10 17.52 10.84
N ALA A 252 -15.08 18.31 11.92
CA ALA A 252 -15.30 17.80 13.27
C ALA A 252 -16.79 17.55 13.53
N LEU A 253 -17.18 16.30 13.75
CA LEU A 253 -18.55 15.84 13.94
C LEU A 253 -18.87 15.65 15.42
N LEU A 254 -20.02 16.17 15.87
CA LEU A 254 -20.56 15.87 17.18
C LEU A 254 -21.14 14.45 17.24
N PRO A 255 -21.25 13.80 18.42
CA PRO A 255 -21.80 12.45 18.55
C PRO A 255 -23.19 12.27 17.91
N LYS A 256 -24.06 13.29 17.96
CA LYS A 256 -25.39 13.25 17.32
C LYS A 256 -25.29 13.14 15.79
N GLU A 257 -24.35 13.84 15.18
CA GLU A 257 -24.12 13.82 13.73
C GLU A 257 -23.54 12.47 13.30
N VAL A 258 -22.58 11.94 14.08
CA VAL A 258 -22.02 10.60 13.84
C VAL A 258 -23.12 9.53 13.91
N LYS A 259 -24.01 9.55 14.90
CA LYS A 259 -25.15 8.62 14.98
C LYS A 259 -26.04 8.69 13.74
N HIS A 260 -26.35 9.90 13.28
CA HIS A 260 -27.14 10.11 12.07
C HIS A 260 -26.46 9.57 10.81
N LEU A 261 -25.15 9.76 10.69
CA LEU A 261 -24.35 9.24 9.58
C LEU A 261 -24.28 7.70 9.59
N ILE A 262 -24.14 7.08 10.77
CA ILE A 262 -24.17 5.62 10.91
C ILE A 262 -25.51 5.05 10.43
N VAL A 263 -26.64 5.66 10.81
CA VAL A 263 -27.97 5.26 10.33
C VAL A 263 -28.09 5.36 8.80
N LYS A 264 -27.40 6.34 8.19
CA LYS A 264 -27.31 6.50 6.73
C LYS A 264 -26.29 5.56 6.06
N GLY A 265 -25.67 4.65 6.81
CA GLY A 265 -24.75 3.64 6.29
C GLY A 265 -23.27 4.01 6.36
N ALA A 266 -22.90 5.12 7.02
CA ALA A 266 -21.50 5.46 7.25
C ALA A 266 -20.83 4.40 8.14
N MET A 267 -19.56 4.11 7.85
CA MET A 267 -18.72 3.27 8.68
C MET A 267 -17.86 4.09 9.60
N VAL A 268 -17.68 3.59 10.83
CA VAL A 268 -16.76 4.19 11.79
C VAL A 268 -15.44 3.44 11.72
N LEU A 269 -14.39 4.15 11.34
CA LEU A 269 -13.01 3.67 11.35
C LEU A 269 -12.31 4.26 12.58
N ASP A 270 -11.97 3.39 13.52
CA ASP A 270 -11.32 3.75 14.77
C ASP A 270 -9.85 3.35 14.74
N THR A 271 -8.95 4.33 14.69
CA THR A 271 -7.50 4.09 14.59
C THR A 271 -6.79 4.21 15.93
N ARG A 272 -7.54 4.32 17.03
CA ARG A 272 -6.96 4.34 18.38
C ARG A 272 -6.31 3.01 18.71
N LYS A 273 -5.44 3.02 19.71
CA LYS A 273 -4.74 1.81 20.18
C LYS A 273 -5.74 0.70 20.60
N PRO A 274 -5.40 -0.59 20.40
CA PRO A 274 -6.29 -1.70 20.72
C PRO A 274 -6.87 -1.68 22.14
N HIS A 275 -6.11 -1.27 23.16
CA HIS A 275 -6.60 -1.19 24.53
C HIS A 275 -7.56 0.00 24.78
N HIS A 276 -7.41 1.11 24.06
CA HIS A 276 -8.39 2.21 24.09
C HIS A 276 -9.70 1.79 23.43
N PHE A 277 -9.60 1.11 22.28
CA PHE A 277 -10.76 0.56 21.57
C PHE A 277 -11.48 -0.50 22.43
N ALA A 278 -10.72 -1.40 23.05
CA ALA A 278 -11.24 -2.47 23.89
C ALA A 278 -12.06 -1.98 25.08
N ALA A 279 -11.58 -0.92 25.75
CA ALA A 279 -12.27 -0.33 26.89
C ALA A 279 -13.66 0.24 26.52
N ALA A 280 -13.72 1.01 25.42
CA ALA A 280 -14.98 1.52 24.86
C ALA A 280 -14.79 2.03 23.43
N HIS A 281 -15.74 1.70 22.55
CA HIS A 281 -15.78 2.20 21.18
C HIS A 281 -17.21 2.43 20.68
N VAL A 282 -17.34 3.15 19.57
CA VAL A 282 -18.62 3.32 18.87
C VAL A 282 -19.10 1.96 18.36
N PRO A 283 -20.35 1.53 18.65
CA PRO A 283 -20.85 0.23 18.18
C PRO A 283 -20.70 0.03 16.66
N GLY A 284 -20.19 -1.14 16.26
CA GLY A 284 -19.97 -1.50 14.85
C GLY A 284 -18.73 -0.86 14.19
N ALA A 285 -17.93 -0.11 14.94
CA ALA A 285 -16.65 0.43 14.45
C ALA A 285 -15.64 -0.69 14.12
N ILE A 286 -14.79 -0.42 13.13
CA ILE A 286 -13.64 -1.26 12.79
C ILE A 286 -12.39 -0.64 13.41
N ASN A 287 -11.61 -1.44 14.14
CA ASN A 287 -10.36 -0.98 14.76
C ASN A 287 -9.15 -1.32 13.89
N LEU A 288 -8.64 -0.35 13.14
CA LEU A 288 -7.47 -0.53 12.28
C LEU A 288 -6.47 0.60 12.53
N GLY A 289 -5.29 0.25 13.05
CA GLY A 289 -4.25 1.24 13.33
C GLY A 289 -3.82 2.00 12.07
N VAL A 290 -3.43 3.26 12.23
CA VAL A 290 -3.10 4.16 11.10
C VAL A 290 -2.06 3.58 10.14
N ASP A 291 -1.03 2.91 10.67
CA ASP A 291 0.05 2.31 9.88
C ASP A 291 -0.41 1.11 9.03
N PHE A 292 -1.54 0.48 9.38
CA PHE A 292 -2.10 -0.66 8.66
C PHE A 292 -3.12 -0.27 7.61
N ILE A 293 -3.52 1.01 7.55
CA ILE A 293 -4.55 1.51 6.63
C ILE A 293 -4.19 1.21 5.18
N PRO A 294 -2.97 1.52 4.69
CA PRO A 294 -2.74 1.43 3.25
C PRO A 294 -2.81 0.00 2.72
N VAL A 295 -2.45 -0.99 3.55
CA VAL A 295 -2.52 -2.42 3.19
C VAL A 295 -3.89 -3.02 3.47
N TYR A 296 -4.44 -2.81 4.68
CA TYR A 296 -5.59 -3.60 5.16
C TYR A 296 -6.94 -2.92 5.01
N ALA A 297 -7.02 -1.60 4.83
CA ALA A 297 -8.29 -0.92 4.62
C ALA A 297 -9.08 -1.50 3.43
N PRO A 298 -8.46 -1.80 2.26
CA PRO A 298 -9.13 -2.50 1.15
C PRO A 298 -9.85 -3.80 1.49
N TYR A 299 -9.35 -4.54 2.47
CA TYR A 299 -9.90 -5.85 2.82
C TYR A 299 -11.03 -5.76 3.85
N VAL A 300 -11.07 -4.69 4.64
CA VAL A 300 -11.97 -4.58 5.81
C VAL A 300 -12.97 -3.45 5.70
N LEU A 301 -12.74 -2.49 4.79
CA LEU A 301 -13.62 -1.38 4.50
C LEU A 301 -14.15 -1.50 3.06
N PRO A 302 -15.45 -1.27 2.83
CA PRO A 302 -15.99 -1.09 1.50
C PRO A 302 -15.66 0.33 1.00
N ALA A 303 -15.21 0.41 -0.25
CA ALA A 303 -14.77 1.61 -0.94
C ALA A 303 -15.85 2.69 -1.15
N ASP A 304 -17.12 2.29 -1.20
CA ASP A 304 -18.26 3.12 -1.59
C ASP A 304 -18.98 3.77 -0.39
N ARG A 305 -18.68 3.32 0.84
CA ARG A 305 -19.37 3.82 2.04
C ARG A 305 -18.71 5.07 2.61
N PRO A 306 -19.51 6.02 3.14
CA PRO A 306 -18.98 7.16 3.88
C PRO A 306 -18.18 6.70 5.10
N LEU A 307 -17.04 7.35 5.37
CA LEU A 307 -16.18 7.06 6.52
C LEU A 307 -16.23 8.18 7.57
N VAL A 308 -16.55 7.80 8.80
CA VAL A 308 -16.34 8.61 10.01
C VAL A 308 -15.08 8.14 10.70
N LEU A 309 -14.16 9.05 10.98
CA LEU A 309 -12.88 8.74 11.61
C LEU A 309 -12.95 8.93 13.13
N VAL A 310 -12.30 8.04 13.89
CA VAL A 310 -12.06 8.19 15.32
C VAL A 310 -10.56 8.00 15.55
N THR A 311 -9.87 9.05 15.98
CA THR A 311 -8.41 9.07 16.18
C THR A 311 -8.07 9.51 17.60
N ASP A 312 -6.83 9.30 18.06
CA ASP A 312 -6.38 9.79 19.37
C ASP A 312 -6.02 11.30 19.32
N CYS A 313 -5.53 11.81 18.18
CA CYS A 313 -5.15 13.21 18.05
C CYS A 313 -5.27 13.76 16.60
N PRO A 314 -5.26 15.10 16.41
CA PRO A 314 -5.37 15.73 15.09
C PRO A 314 -4.22 15.39 14.12
N ALA A 315 -2.99 15.22 14.61
CA ALA A 315 -1.85 14.86 13.77
C ALA A 315 -2.08 13.52 13.06
N GLN A 316 -2.57 12.51 13.81
CA GLN A 316 -2.95 11.21 13.25
C GLN A 316 -4.10 11.32 12.25
N THR A 317 -5.06 12.23 12.44
CA THR A 317 -6.16 12.44 11.48
C THR A 317 -5.64 12.83 10.11
N SER A 318 -4.62 13.70 10.04
CA SER A 318 -4.04 14.13 8.76
C SER A 318 -3.31 13.00 8.03
N ILE A 319 -2.58 12.15 8.77
CA ILE A 319 -1.87 10.99 8.22
C ILE A 319 -2.88 9.95 7.73
N LEU A 320 -3.89 9.65 8.56
CA LEU A 320 -4.98 8.74 8.23
C LEU A 320 -5.72 9.17 6.96
N GLN A 321 -6.08 10.45 6.87
CA GLN A 321 -6.75 11.01 5.69
C GLN A 321 -5.89 10.79 4.43
N ARG A 322 -4.59 11.11 4.48
CA ARG A 322 -3.69 10.91 3.33
C ARG A 322 -3.57 9.44 2.94
N HIS A 323 -3.41 8.53 3.90
CA HIS A 323 -3.40 7.10 3.61
C HIS A 323 -4.67 6.66 2.87
N LEU A 324 -5.85 7.05 3.38
CA LEU A 324 -7.13 6.73 2.75
C LEU A 324 -7.25 7.30 1.33
N LEU A 325 -6.87 8.57 1.11
CA LEU A 325 -6.95 9.22 -0.20
C LEU A 325 -6.01 8.58 -1.23
N ARG A 326 -4.81 8.14 -0.80
CA ARG A 326 -3.84 7.43 -1.66
C ARG A 326 -4.38 6.11 -2.21
N ILE A 327 -5.25 5.42 -1.47
CA ILE A 327 -5.90 4.17 -1.92
C ILE A 327 -7.37 4.38 -2.34
N GLY A 328 -7.75 5.63 -2.64
CA GLY A 328 -9.04 5.99 -3.25
C GLY A 328 -10.24 6.06 -2.31
N TYR A 329 -10.04 6.13 -0.99
CA TYR A 329 -11.14 6.34 -0.04
C TYR A 329 -11.46 7.84 0.11
N ASP A 330 -12.22 8.36 -0.86
CA ASP A 330 -12.47 9.80 -0.99
C ASP A 330 -13.63 10.28 -0.11
N ASN A 331 -14.55 9.38 0.27
CA ASN A 331 -15.78 9.70 0.99
C ASN A 331 -15.58 9.78 2.51
N ILE A 332 -14.66 10.64 2.95
CA ILE A 332 -14.38 10.90 4.37
C ILE A 332 -15.31 12.02 4.84
N VAL A 333 -16.38 11.68 5.56
CA VAL A 333 -17.43 12.65 5.96
C VAL A 333 -17.07 13.46 7.21
N GLY A 334 -16.07 13.02 7.97
CA GLY A 334 -15.54 13.79 9.10
C GLY A 334 -14.87 12.94 10.17
N VAL A 335 -14.44 13.60 11.24
CA VAL A 335 -13.80 13.02 12.41
C VAL A 335 -14.66 13.25 13.64
N LEU A 336 -14.84 12.25 14.50
CA LEU A 336 -15.55 12.41 15.76
C LEU A 336 -14.81 13.41 16.66
N LYS A 337 -15.45 14.56 16.91
CA LYS A 337 -14.91 15.65 17.72
C LYS A 337 -14.60 15.12 19.12
N GLY A 338 -13.39 15.38 19.61
CA GLY A 338 -12.94 14.91 20.92
C GLY A 338 -12.91 13.39 21.07
N SER A 339 -12.91 12.65 19.96
CA SER A 339 -12.82 11.19 19.95
C SER A 339 -13.87 10.54 20.86
N MET A 340 -13.53 9.45 21.55
CA MET A 340 -14.45 8.79 22.48
C MET A 340 -14.77 9.60 23.73
N GLU A 341 -14.01 10.65 24.08
CA GLU A 341 -14.30 11.45 25.27
C GLU A 341 -15.68 12.14 25.16
N LEU A 342 -15.94 12.84 24.05
CA LEU A 342 -17.24 13.49 23.83
C LEU A 342 -18.36 12.47 23.58
N TRP A 343 -18.04 11.32 22.97
CA TRP A 343 -19.00 10.23 22.83
C TRP A 343 -19.49 9.74 24.20
N LEU A 344 -18.56 9.49 25.13
CA LEU A 344 -18.86 9.02 26.49
C LEU A 344 -19.57 10.08 27.32
N LYS A 345 -19.09 11.33 27.32
CA LYS A 345 -19.74 12.44 28.05
C LYS A 345 -21.18 12.68 27.57
N GLY A 346 -21.46 12.39 26.31
CA GLY A 346 -22.82 12.47 25.76
C GLY A 346 -23.75 11.32 26.15
N GLY A 347 -23.30 10.37 26.99
CA GLY A 347 -24.11 9.23 27.43
C GLY A 347 -24.49 8.27 26.29
N ASN A 348 -23.69 8.23 25.22
CA ASN A 348 -23.97 7.40 24.05
C ASN A 348 -23.62 5.93 24.32
N GLU A 349 -24.34 5.03 23.68
CA GLU A 349 -24.05 3.59 23.73
C GLU A 349 -22.63 3.28 23.26
N THR A 350 -21.99 2.31 23.91
CA THR A 350 -20.66 1.84 23.57
C THR A 350 -20.64 0.32 23.43
N SER A 351 -19.73 -0.15 22.59
CA SER A 351 -19.31 -1.55 22.56
C SER A 351 -17.95 -1.68 23.23
N ARG A 352 -17.61 -2.91 23.64
CA ARG A 352 -16.33 -3.27 24.25
C ARG A 352 -15.79 -4.52 23.60
N LEU A 353 -14.47 -4.66 23.63
CA LEU A 353 -13.77 -5.87 23.22
C LEU A 353 -13.03 -6.41 24.44
N GLU A 354 -13.13 -7.71 24.70
CA GLU A 354 -12.50 -8.30 25.87
C GLU A 354 -10.99 -8.53 25.60
N PRO A 355 -10.08 -7.84 26.31
CA PRO A 355 -8.66 -8.12 26.20
C PRO A 355 -8.31 -9.41 26.94
N LEU A 356 -7.56 -10.30 26.30
CA LEU A 356 -7.05 -11.53 26.92
C LEU A 356 -5.52 -11.45 27.03
N SER A 357 -4.98 -11.68 28.23
CA SER A 357 -3.52 -11.77 28.41
C SER A 357 -2.99 -13.12 27.95
N ALA A 358 -1.70 -13.21 27.63
CA ALA A 358 -1.04 -14.48 27.30
C ALA A 358 -1.21 -15.52 28.43
N LYS A 359 -1.12 -15.10 29.70
CA LYS A 359 -1.37 -15.98 30.86
C LYS A 359 -2.83 -16.43 30.94
N GLY A 360 -3.77 -15.54 30.63
CA GLY A 360 -5.19 -15.87 30.54
C GLY A 360 -5.46 -16.94 29.49
N LEU A 361 -4.93 -16.74 28.28
CA LEU A 361 -5.04 -17.71 27.19
C LEU A 361 -4.39 -19.05 27.54
N SER A 362 -3.19 -19.04 28.12
CA SER A 362 -2.51 -20.24 28.58
C SER A 362 -3.34 -21.02 29.62
N SER A 363 -4.01 -20.32 30.55
CA SER A 363 -4.92 -20.95 31.50
C SER A 363 -6.11 -21.61 30.81
N MET A 364 -6.76 -20.93 29.85
CA MET A 364 -7.88 -21.50 29.08
C MET A 364 -7.47 -22.77 28.34
N LEU A 365 -6.29 -22.76 27.70
CA LEU A 365 -5.76 -23.92 26.99
C LEU A 365 -5.42 -25.08 27.93
N SER A 366 -4.80 -24.80 29.09
CA SER A 366 -4.48 -25.83 30.09
C SER A 366 -5.73 -26.53 30.65
N LYS A 367 -6.83 -25.79 30.77
CA LYS A 367 -8.14 -26.29 31.20
C LYS A 367 -8.94 -26.95 30.07
N LYS A 368 -8.42 -26.97 28.83
CA LYS A 368 -9.08 -27.48 27.63
C LYS A 368 -10.46 -26.83 27.41
N GLU A 369 -10.55 -25.53 27.66
CA GLU A 369 -11.76 -24.76 27.36
C GLU A 369 -12.04 -24.79 25.84
N ASP A 370 -13.32 -24.85 25.46
CA ASP A 370 -13.74 -24.91 24.07
C ASP A 370 -13.69 -23.51 23.42
N VAL A 371 -12.49 -23.08 23.07
CA VAL A 371 -12.18 -21.78 22.45
C VAL A 371 -11.62 -21.96 21.04
N VAL A 372 -12.01 -21.08 20.12
CA VAL A 372 -11.42 -21.02 18.77
C VAL A 372 -10.34 -19.95 18.73
N LEU A 373 -9.13 -20.35 18.37
CA LEU A 373 -8.01 -19.43 18.18
C LEU A 373 -7.85 -19.11 16.69
N ILE A 374 -7.78 -17.83 16.36
CA ILE A 374 -7.56 -17.35 15.00
C ILE A 374 -6.30 -16.50 14.94
N ASP A 375 -5.29 -17.02 14.25
CA ASP A 375 -4.06 -16.30 13.91
C ASP A 375 -4.29 -15.57 12.58
N VAL A 376 -4.22 -14.24 12.62
CA VAL A 376 -4.48 -13.40 11.43
C VAL A 376 -3.22 -12.83 10.79
N ARG A 377 -2.04 -13.37 11.16
CA ARG A 377 -0.74 -13.01 10.58
C ARG A 377 -0.56 -13.54 9.16
N ASP A 378 0.49 -13.05 8.52
CA ASP A 378 0.90 -13.50 7.20
C ASP A 378 1.62 -14.85 7.31
N MET A 379 1.64 -15.62 6.22
CA MET A 379 2.25 -16.96 6.20
C MET A 379 3.73 -16.96 6.63
N LYS A 380 4.49 -15.94 6.22
CA LYS A 380 5.92 -15.81 6.58
C LYS A 380 6.11 -15.69 8.10
N GLU A 381 5.19 -15.02 8.80
CA GLU A 381 5.25 -14.89 10.26
C GLU A 381 4.88 -16.19 10.98
N ILE A 382 3.96 -16.97 10.40
CA ILE A 382 3.44 -18.21 10.99
C ILE A 382 4.46 -19.35 10.85
N THR A 383 5.26 -19.36 9.79
CA THR A 383 6.33 -20.37 9.61
C THR A 383 7.34 -20.41 10.76
N SER A 384 7.48 -19.33 11.53
CA SER A 384 8.33 -19.26 12.72
C SER A 384 7.65 -19.78 14.00
N GLY A 385 6.37 -20.16 13.94
CA GLY A 385 5.57 -20.69 15.05
C GLY A 385 4.28 -19.91 15.29
N THR A 386 3.33 -20.53 15.99
CA THR A 386 2.03 -19.96 16.35
C THR A 386 1.59 -20.38 17.76
N VAL A 387 0.41 -19.97 18.21
CA VAL A 387 -0.21 -20.50 19.44
C VAL A 387 -0.77 -21.90 19.16
N PRO A 388 -0.52 -22.91 20.02
CA PRO A 388 -1.03 -24.26 19.81
C PRO A 388 -2.53 -24.33 19.55
N GLY A 389 -2.94 -25.00 18.47
CA GLY A 389 -4.34 -25.16 18.08
C GLY A 389 -4.96 -23.96 17.35
N ALA A 390 -4.17 -22.94 17.01
CA ALA A 390 -4.62 -21.81 16.21
C ALA A 390 -4.95 -22.19 14.76
N LYS A 391 -6.06 -21.65 14.27
CA LYS A 391 -6.43 -21.69 12.86
C LYS A 391 -5.86 -20.44 12.18
N MET A 392 -5.11 -20.64 11.11
CA MET A 392 -4.61 -19.54 10.29
C MET A 392 -5.72 -19.03 9.36
N ILE A 393 -6.10 -17.76 9.55
CA ILE A 393 -6.98 -17.02 8.65
C ILE A 393 -6.41 -15.61 8.54
N HIS A 394 -5.61 -15.36 7.49
CA HIS A 394 -5.05 -14.04 7.21
C HIS A 394 -6.12 -12.95 7.32
N LEU A 395 -5.78 -11.79 7.89
CA LEU A 395 -6.74 -10.70 8.12
C LEU A 395 -7.51 -10.33 6.86
N GLY A 396 -6.83 -10.29 5.70
CA GLY A 396 -7.44 -9.98 4.41
C GLY A 396 -8.51 -10.99 3.96
N MET A 397 -8.45 -12.22 4.45
CA MET A 397 -9.37 -13.31 4.10
C MET A 397 -10.45 -13.55 5.15
N LEU A 398 -10.38 -12.86 6.30
CA LEU A 398 -11.28 -13.11 7.43
C LEU A 398 -12.74 -12.85 7.06
N GLN A 399 -13.00 -11.77 6.31
CA GLN A 399 -14.37 -11.39 5.96
C GLN A 399 -15.02 -12.41 5.01
N SER A 400 -14.28 -12.97 4.05
CA SER A 400 -14.81 -14.01 3.15
C SER A 400 -15.01 -15.35 3.85
N LYS A 401 -14.20 -15.66 4.88
CA LYS A 401 -14.28 -16.91 5.64
C LYS A 401 -15.14 -16.84 6.90
N ILE A 402 -15.82 -15.72 7.12
CA ILE A 402 -16.55 -15.49 8.37
C ILE A 402 -17.69 -16.49 8.60
N GLY A 403 -18.28 -17.02 7.52
CA GLY A 403 -19.32 -18.06 7.58
C GLY A 403 -18.82 -19.42 8.06
N GLU A 404 -17.51 -19.66 8.05
CA GLU A 404 -16.88 -20.91 8.52
C GLU A 404 -16.69 -20.91 10.05
N LEU A 405 -16.86 -19.76 10.71
CA LEU A 405 -16.56 -19.57 12.12
C LEU A 405 -17.79 -19.81 13.03
N PRO A 406 -17.63 -20.53 14.16
CA PRO A 406 -18.74 -20.85 15.04
C PRO A 406 -19.16 -19.63 15.89
N LYS A 407 -20.40 -19.15 15.72
CA LYS A 407 -20.93 -18.01 16.50
C LYS A 407 -21.21 -18.30 17.98
N ASN A 408 -21.36 -19.58 18.34
CA ASN A 408 -21.71 -20.00 19.70
C ASN A 408 -20.50 -20.23 20.62
N LYS A 409 -19.27 -20.22 20.08
CA LYS A 409 -18.04 -20.45 20.82
C LYS A 409 -17.28 -19.14 21.05
N PRO A 410 -16.53 -19.01 22.17
CA PRO A 410 -15.54 -17.95 22.31
C PRO A 410 -14.50 -18.02 21.20
N ILE A 411 -14.18 -16.86 20.62
CA ILE A 411 -13.12 -16.70 19.62
C ILE A 411 -12.05 -15.76 20.18
N VAL A 412 -10.79 -16.19 20.13
CA VAL A 412 -9.63 -15.35 20.43
C VAL A 412 -8.91 -15.07 19.12
N THR A 413 -8.86 -13.81 18.72
CA THR A 413 -8.04 -13.37 17.58
C THR A 413 -6.69 -12.88 18.08
N PHE A 414 -5.65 -13.06 17.28
CA PHE A 414 -4.34 -12.51 17.57
C PHE A 414 -3.52 -12.30 16.29
N CYS A 415 -2.52 -11.43 16.39
CA CYS A 415 -1.49 -11.26 15.37
C CYS A 415 -0.11 -11.16 16.04
N GLY A 416 0.92 -10.60 15.39
CA GLY A 416 2.25 -10.39 15.99
C GLY A 416 2.20 -9.59 17.30
N SER A 417 1.70 -8.36 17.23
CA SER A 417 1.71 -7.39 18.35
C SER A 417 0.33 -6.99 18.90
N GLY A 418 -0.77 -7.51 18.32
CA GLY A 418 -2.15 -7.30 18.78
C GLY A 418 -3.01 -6.29 18.00
N PHE A 419 -2.45 -5.52 17.06
CA PHE A 419 -3.21 -4.55 16.26
C PHE A 419 -4.13 -5.21 15.21
N ARG A 420 -3.57 -6.05 14.32
CA ARG A 420 -4.37 -6.83 13.34
C ARG A 420 -5.35 -7.77 14.02
N GLY A 421 -4.99 -8.34 15.18
CA GLY A 421 -5.89 -9.12 16.04
C GLY A 421 -7.10 -8.33 16.54
N SER A 422 -6.91 -7.06 16.94
CA SER A 422 -8.00 -6.14 17.30
C SER A 422 -8.93 -5.84 16.11
N CYS A 423 -8.34 -5.62 14.93
CA CYS A 423 -9.11 -5.43 13.70
C CYS A 423 -9.98 -6.65 13.41
N ALA A 424 -9.39 -7.85 13.44
CA ALA A 424 -10.11 -9.11 13.28
C ALA A 424 -11.26 -9.25 14.29
N ALA A 425 -11.02 -8.93 15.57
CA ALA A 425 -12.05 -8.97 16.58
C ALA A 425 -13.21 -7.98 16.29
N SER A 426 -12.90 -6.76 15.85
CA SER A 426 -13.90 -5.76 15.49
C SER A 426 -14.78 -6.20 14.29
N ILE A 427 -14.19 -6.89 13.31
CA ILE A 427 -14.91 -7.51 12.19
C ILE A 427 -15.88 -8.58 12.69
N LEU A 428 -15.42 -9.46 13.59
CA LEU A 428 -16.26 -10.51 14.17
C LEU A 428 -17.42 -9.91 15.01
N LEU A 429 -17.14 -8.96 15.89
CA LEU A 429 -18.17 -8.28 16.70
C LEU A 429 -19.26 -7.67 15.79
N ARG A 430 -18.84 -6.96 14.74
CA ARG A 430 -19.76 -6.35 13.77
C ARG A 430 -20.62 -7.37 13.02
N ASN A 431 -20.15 -8.60 12.85
CA ASN A 431 -20.87 -9.70 12.20
C ASN A 431 -21.66 -10.59 13.18
N GLY A 432 -21.88 -10.10 14.41
CA GLY A 432 -22.77 -10.71 15.40
C GLY A 432 -22.13 -11.81 16.23
N PHE A 433 -20.80 -11.91 16.26
CA PHE A 433 -20.11 -12.76 17.24
C PHE A 433 -20.11 -12.02 18.58
N SER A 434 -20.68 -12.63 19.62
CA SER A 434 -20.81 -11.97 20.93
C SER A 434 -19.69 -12.29 21.92
N LYS A 435 -18.93 -13.37 21.67
CA LYS A 435 -17.86 -13.87 22.54
C LYS A 435 -16.52 -13.76 21.83
N VAL A 436 -16.02 -12.55 21.66
CA VAL A 436 -14.77 -12.28 20.95
C VAL A 436 -13.77 -11.63 21.90
N MET A 437 -12.55 -12.16 21.90
CA MET A 437 -11.41 -11.67 22.66
C MET A 437 -10.24 -11.36 21.73
N ASN A 438 -9.39 -10.41 22.11
CA ASN A 438 -8.12 -10.15 21.43
C ASN A 438 -6.96 -10.46 22.38
N LEU A 439 -5.98 -11.24 21.91
CA LEU A 439 -4.76 -11.50 22.65
C LEU A 439 -3.92 -10.22 22.75
N SER A 440 -3.87 -9.64 23.94
CA SER A 440 -3.12 -8.42 24.24
C SER A 440 -1.63 -8.66 24.08
N GLY A 441 -0.98 -7.82 23.27
CA GLY A 441 0.43 -7.97 22.89
C GLY A 441 0.68 -9.09 21.87
N GLY A 442 -0.36 -9.75 21.37
CA GLY A 442 -0.26 -10.73 20.30
C GLY A 442 0.63 -11.94 20.62
N PHE A 443 1.20 -12.52 19.55
CA PHE A 443 2.12 -13.64 19.63
C PHE A 443 3.46 -13.26 20.30
N GLU A 444 3.89 -12.00 20.21
CA GLU A 444 5.08 -11.51 20.93
C GLU A 444 4.92 -11.64 22.44
N ALA A 445 3.74 -11.31 22.99
CA ALA A 445 3.46 -11.49 24.41
C ALA A 445 3.38 -12.98 24.80
N TRP A 446 2.91 -13.85 23.90
CA TRP A 446 2.88 -15.30 24.10
C TRP A 446 4.29 -15.87 24.22
N THR A 447 5.17 -15.54 23.28
CA THR A 447 6.56 -16.01 23.26
C THR A 447 7.38 -15.41 24.40
N SER A 448 7.22 -14.12 24.68
CA SER A 448 7.90 -13.44 25.81
C SER A 448 7.51 -14.02 27.17
N SER A 449 6.33 -14.63 27.27
CA SER A 449 5.88 -15.32 28.49
C SER A 449 6.45 -16.75 28.63
N GLY A 450 7.25 -17.22 27.67
CA GLY A 450 7.86 -18.56 27.67
C GLY A 450 6.86 -19.70 27.42
N PHE A 451 5.69 -19.41 26.84
CA PHE A 451 4.69 -20.45 26.56
C PHE A 451 5.05 -21.27 25.32
N GLN A 452 4.61 -22.53 25.32
CA GLN A 452 4.86 -23.46 24.22
C GLN A 452 4.26 -22.95 22.92
N MET A 453 5.05 -23.01 21.84
CA MET A 453 4.60 -22.67 20.50
C MET A 453 4.01 -23.90 19.79
N GLY A 454 2.98 -23.67 19.00
CA GLY A 454 2.49 -24.59 17.98
C GLY A 454 3.36 -24.51 16.71
N LYS A 455 3.25 -25.55 15.88
CA LYS A 455 3.84 -25.60 14.54
C LYS A 455 2.85 -25.12 13.50
#